data_AF-A0A1S1V975-F1
#
_entry.id   AF-A0A1S1V975-F1
#
_cell.length_a   1.000
_cell.length_b   1.000
_cell.length_c   1.000
_cell.angle_alpha   90.00
_cell.angle_beta   90.00
_cell.angle_gamma   90.00
#
_symmetry.space_group_name_H-M   'P 1'
#
loop_
_entity.id
_entity.type
_entity.pdbx_description
1 polymer ?
#
loop_
_entity_poly.entity_id
_entity_poly.type
_entity_poly.pdbx_seq_one_letter_code
_entity_poly.pdbx_strand_id
1 'polypeptide(L)' 'MYILGIVLFIASTAILFGSDIMLKKGKIKDTKQLLKVKSIGLGLLFLSVIFMLLK' A
#
# COMPACT_ATOMS: atom_id res chain seq x y z
N MET A 1 -13.40 11.61 9.58
CA MET A 1 -12.11 11.12 9.02
C MET A 1 -12.29 9.96 8.02
N TYR A 2 -13.50 9.42 7.90
CA TYR A 2 -13.83 8.31 7.00
C TYR A 2 -13.41 8.47 5.52
N ILE A 3 -13.70 9.60 4.87
CA ILE A 3 -13.36 9.83 3.45
C ILE A 3 -11.84 9.83 3.22
N LEU A 4 -11.08 10.44 4.13
CA LEU A 4 -9.61 10.38 4.11
C LEU A 4 -9.11 8.95 4.26
N GLY A 5 -9.73 8.16 5.15
CA GLY A 5 -9.47 6.74 5.29
C GLY A 5 -9.71 5.94 4.01
N ILE A 6 -10.79 6.23 3.26
CA ILE A 6 -11.08 5.60 1.96
C ILE A 6 -9.98 5.93 0.93
N VAL A 7 -9.60 7.20 0.82
CA VAL A 7 -8.57 7.62 -0.13
C VAL A 7 -7.23 6.97 0.22
N LEU A 8 -6.85 6.95 1.50
CA LEU A 8 -5.64 6.26 1.95
C LEU A 8 -5.73 4.77 1.66
N PHE A 9 -6.87 4.12 1.89
CA PHE A 9 -7.05 2.70 1.65
C PHE A 9 -6.79 2.36 0.18
N ILE A 10 -7.42 3.09 -0.75
CA ILE A 10 -7.23 2.90 -2.20
C ILE A 10 -5.77 3.10 -2.59
N ALA A 11 -5.12 4.17 -2.10
CA ALA A 11 -3.70 4.42 -2.36
C ALA A 11 -2.80 3.28 -1.81
N SER A 12 -3.09 2.79 -0.61
CA SER A 12 -2.36 1.69 0.03
C SER A 12 -2.47 0.40 -0.78
N THR A 13 -3.69 0.08 -1.22
CA THR A 13 -3.98 -1.06 -2.10
C THR A 13 -3.24 -0.95 -3.43
N ALA A 14 -3.25 0.24 -4.05
CA ALA A 14 -2.53 0.50 -5.28
C ALA A 14 -1.01 0.33 -5.12
N ILE A 15 -0.42 0.74 -4.00
CA ILE A 15 1.00 0.51 -3.70
C ILE A 15 1.28 -0.98 -3.49
N LEU A 16 0.41 -1.67 -2.74
CA LEU A 16 0.58 -3.08 -2.39
C LEU A 16 0.61 -3.99 -3.63
N PHE A 17 -0.37 -3.83 -4.51
CA PHE A 17 -0.51 -4.61 -5.74
C PHE A 17 0.27 -4.02 -6.92
N GLY A 18 0.43 -2.70 -6.96
CA GLY A 18 1.24 -2.02 -7.97
C GLY A 18 2.70 -2.44 -7.90
N SER A 19 3.22 -2.70 -6.69
CA SER A 19 4.57 -3.23 -6.50
C SER A 19 4.78 -4.59 -7.19
N ASP A 20 3.77 -5.47 -7.22
CA ASP A 20 3.84 -6.75 -7.92
C ASP A 20 3.85 -6.56 -9.45
N ILE A 21 3.07 -5.60 -9.96
CA ILE A 21 3.09 -5.25 -11.38
C ILE A 21 4.45 -4.68 -11.77
N MET A 22 5.06 -3.86 -10.91
CA MET A 22 6.39 -3.30 -11.14
C MET A 22 7.50 -4.37 -11.10
N LEU A 23 7.37 -5.39 -10.26
CA LEU A 23 8.23 -6.58 -10.28
C LEU A 23 8.08 -7.36 -11.59
N LYS A 24 6.84 -7.65 -12.02
CA LYS A 24 6.57 -8.35 -13.28
C LYS A 24 7.08 -7.58 -14.51
N LYS A 25 7.05 -6.25 -14.46
CA LYS A 25 7.60 -5.37 -15.51
C LYS A 25 9.13 -5.23 -15.44
N GLY A 26 9.81 -5.89 -14.50
CA GLY A 26 11.26 -5.80 -14.31
C GLY A 26 11.75 -4.43 -13.79
N LYS A 27 10.85 -3.54 -13.36
CA LYS A 27 11.21 -2.25 -12.73
C LYS A 27 11.76 -2.46 -11.32
N ILE A 28 11.20 -3.42 -10.58
CA ILE A 28 11.79 -3.92 -9.34
C ILE A 28 12.53 -5.21 -9.70
N LYS A 29 13.84 -5.25 -9.47
CA LYS A 29 14.68 -6.40 -9.79
C LYS A 29 14.98 -7.27 -8.59
N ASP A 30 14.81 -6.73 -7.39
CA ASP A 30 15.18 -7.38 -6.14
C ASP A 30 13.95 -7.64 -5.27
N THR A 31 13.79 -8.89 -4.82
CA THR A 31 12.70 -9.31 -3.93
C THR A 31 12.77 -8.62 -2.57
N LYS A 32 13.95 -8.20 -2.11
CA LYS A 32 14.09 -7.41 -0.88
C LYS A 32 13.48 -6.01 -1.03
N GLN A 33 13.62 -5.40 -2.21
CA GLN A 33 13.00 -4.10 -2.50
C GLN A 33 11.48 -4.23 -2.57
N LEU A 34 10.97 -5.29 -3.22
CA LEU A 34 9.54 -5.60 -3.23
C LEU A 34 8.99 -5.74 -1.80
N LEU A 35 9.69 -6.48 -0.95
CA LEU A 35 9.28 -6.69 0.44
C LEU A 35 9.18 -5.37 1.20
N LYS A 36 10.17 -4.47 1.05
CA LYS A 36 10.13 -3.13 1.66
C LYS A 36 8.92 -2.32 1.19
N VAL A 37 8.64 -2.29 -0.11
CA VAL A 37 7.49 -1.56 -0.67
C VAL A 37 6.17 -2.16 -0.16
N LYS A 38 6.06 -3.49 -0.10
CA LYS A 38 4.88 -4.16 0.47
C LYS A 38 4.70 -3.88 1.95
N SER A 39 5.77 -3.88 2.75
CA SER A 39 5.69 -3.53 4.16
C SER A 39 5.22 -2.09 4.38
N ILE A 40 5.70 -1.14 3.56
CA ILE A 40 5.21 0.25 3.60
C ILE A 40 3.73 0.32 3.23
N GLY A 41 3.33 -0.36 2.14
CA GLY A 41 1.93 -0.42 1.71
C GLY A 41 1.01 -1.04 2.77
N LEU A 42 1.45 -2.11 3.44
CA LEU A 42 0.73 -2.73 4.56
C LEU A 42 0.59 -1.78 5.74
N GLY A 43 1.66 -1.09 6.13
CA GLY A 43 1.61 -0.09 7.20
C GLY A 43 0.63 1.04 6.91
N LEU A 44 0.64 1.55 5.66
CA LEU A 44 -0.30 2.56 5.20
C LEU A 44 -1.75 2.04 5.21
N LEU A 45 -1.96 0.77 4.84
CA LEU A 45 -3.27 0.14 4.84
C LEU A 45 -3.84 0.02 6.26
N PHE A 46 -3.01 -0.39 7.23
CA PHE A 46 -3.38 -0.38 8.65
C PHE A 46 -3.74 1.02 9.15
N LEU A 47 -2.93 2.03 8.78
CA LEU A 47 -3.21 3.42 9.14
C LEU A 47 -4.55 3.89 8.55
N SER A 48 -4.85 3.50 7.32
CA SER A 48 -6.11 3.85 6.66
C SER A 48 -7.33 3.29 7.39
N VAL A 49 -7.24 2.04 7.87
CA VAL A 49 -8.32 1.38 8.62
C VAL A 49 -8.54 2.07 9.96
N ILE A 50 -7.46 2.45 10.65
CA ILE A 50 -7.54 3.25 11.88
C ILE A 50 -8.24 4.59 11.61
N PHE A 51 -7.85 5.29 10.54
CA PHE A 51 -8.48 6.56 10.14
C PHE A 51 -9.95 6.42 9.71
N MET A 52 -10.37 5.25 9.21
CA MET A 52 -11.78 4.96 8.92
C MET A 52 -12.60 4.69 10.17
N LEU A 53 -12.01 4.02 11.17
CA LEU A 53 -12.67 3.67 12.43
C LEU A 53 -12.84 4.88 13.36
N LEU A 54 -11.89 5.82 13.32
CA LEU A 54 -12.05 7.15 13.89
C LEU A 54 -13.06 7.92 13.02
N LYS A 55 -14.28 8.12 13.53
CA LYS A 55 -15.40 8.72 12.78
C LYS A 55 -15.06 10.13 12.29
#